data_AF-A0A366C742-F1
#
_entry.id   AF-A0A366C742-F1
#
_cell.length_a   1.000
_cell.length_b   1.000
_cell.length_c   1.000
_cell.angle_alpha   90.00
_cell.angle_beta   90.00
_cell.angle_gamma   90.00
#
_symmetry.space_group_name_H-M   'P 1'
#
loop_
_entity.id
_entity.type
_entity.pdbx_description
1 polymer ?
#
loop_
_entity_poly.entity_id
_entity_poly.type
_entity_poly.pdbx_seq_one_letter_code
_entity_poly.pdbx_strand_id
1 'polypeptide(L)'
;MNSKFALAAAAAALIAGPALAVDVTGDPAEGEKVFNKICQTCHIVENDAGEVVAGRNAKVGPNLFKMPGRHAAAIEGFKYSDLMKEAGEKGLVWTEDELVNYVPGPTDFLREFTQDPKGRGLMTNQRVKEQEIRDVFAYIASFGTHE
;
A
#
# COMPACT_ATOMS: atom_id res chain seq x y z
N MET A 1 27.42 27.26 -50.25
CA MET A 1 28.31 27.65 -49.15
C MET A 1 27.43 28.22 -48.04
N ASN A 2 27.38 27.50 -46.92
CA ASN A 2 27.11 27.94 -45.55
C ASN A 2 25.66 28.28 -45.10
N SER A 3 25.04 27.24 -44.55
CA SER A 3 24.20 27.14 -43.35
C SER A 3 23.93 28.42 -42.54
N LYS A 4 22.66 28.61 -42.16
CA LYS A 4 22.28 28.90 -40.77
C LYS A 4 21.01 28.14 -40.40
N PHE A 5 21.18 27.16 -39.52
CA PHE A 5 20.14 26.37 -38.88
C PHE A 5 19.25 27.29 -38.03
N ALA A 6 17.94 27.31 -38.29
CA ALA A 6 16.97 27.82 -37.33
C ALA A 6 16.60 26.67 -36.40
N LEU A 7 17.06 26.75 -35.14
CA LEU A 7 16.64 25.84 -34.07
C LEU A 7 15.13 25.94 -33.87
N ALA A 8 14.42 24.86 -34.16
CA ALA A 8 13.07 24.64 -33.63
C ALA A 8 13.21 24.22 -32.16
N ALA A 9 12.87 25.11 -31.23
CA ALA A 9 12.73 24.78 -29.82
C ALA A 9 11.42 23.99 -29.66
N ALA A 10 11.50 22.66 -29.69
CA ALA A 10 10.41 21.79 -29.25
C ALA A 10 10.36 21.83 -27.72
N ALA A 11 9.44 22.63 -27.18
CA ALA A 11 9.06 22.53 -25.78
C ALA A 11 8.32 21.20 -25.59
N ALA A 12 9.03 20.16 -25.16
CA ALA A 12 8.44 18.94 -24.65
C ALA A 12 7.77 19.28 -23.31
N ALA A 13 6.46 19.58 -23.34
CA ALA A 13 5.65 19.56 -22.15
C ALA A 13 5.62 18.10 -21.65
N LEU A 14 6.42 17.81 -20.60
CA LEU A 14 6.21 16.60 -19.82
C LEU A 14 4.80 16.69 -19.26
N ILE A 15 3.90 15.88 -19.80
CA ILE A 15 2.63 15.58 -19.15
C ILE A 15 3.02 14.68 -17.96
N ALA A 16 3.33 15.30 -16.82
CA ALA A 16 3.26 14.59 -15.55
C ALA A 16 1.78 14.20 -15.40
N GLY A 17 1.49 12.90 -15.56
CA GLY A 17 0.19 12.35 -15.20
C GLY A 17 -0.12 12.69 -13.74
N PRO A 18 -1.40 12.73 -13.33
CA PRO A 18 -1.73 13.01 -11.95
C PRO A 18 -1.13 11.90 -11.08
N ALA A 19 -0.09 12.25 -10.31
CA ALA A 19 0.26 11.46 -9.13
C ALA A 19 -1.02 11.39 -8.30
N LEU A 20 -1.55 10.19 -8.08
CA LEU A 20 -2.68 10.00 -7.18
C LEU A 20 -2.22 10.50 -5.81
N ALA A 21 -2.72 11.65 -5.39
CA ALA A 21 -2.41 12.18 -4.07
C ALA A 21 -2.90 11.15 -3.04
N VAL A 22 -1.98 10.57 -2.27
CA VAL A 22 -2.31 9.68 -1.17
C VAL A 22 -2.78 10.55 -0.01
N ASP A 23 -4.07 10.54 0.27
CA ASP A 23 -4.63 11.20 1.44
C ASP A 23 -4.19 10.47 2.72
N VAL A 24 -3.68 11.24 3.69
CA VAL A 24 -3.21 10.75 4.99
C VAL A 24 -3.79 11.67 6.06
N THR A 25 -4.64 11.12 6.93
CA THR A 25 -5.36 11.91 7.95
C THR A 25 -5.04 11.50 9.39
N GLY A 26 -4.40 10.34 9.58
CA GLY A 26 -4.01 9.83 10.90
C GLY A 26 -2.76 10.46 11.52
N ASP A 27 -2.50 10.12 12.78
CA ASP A 27 -1.29 10.49 13.53
C ASP A 27 -0.24 9.35 13.46
N PRO A 28 0.94 9.55 12.83
CA PRO A 28 1.95 8.52 12.72
C PRO A 28 2.52 8.07 14.07
N ALA A 29 2.54 8.92 15.10
CA ALA A 29 3.05 8.56 16.42
C ALA A 29 2.11 7.62 17.18
N GLU A 30 0.80 7.78 17.03
CA GLU A 30 -0.18 6.80 17.53
C GLU A 30 -0.18 5.54 16.67
N GLY A 31 0.01 5.69 15.36
CA GLY A 31 0.12 4.59 14.40
C GLY A 31 1.25 3.64 14.71
N GLU A 32 2.42 4.17 15.11
CA GLU A 32 3.56 3.36 15.54
C GLU A 32 3.17 2.42 16.71
N LYS A 33 2.42 2.92 17.69
CA LYS A 33 2.01 2.13 18.86
C LYS A 33 1.09 0.98 18.45
N VAL A 34 0.13 1.26 17.57
CA VAL A 34 -0.82 0.26 17.06
C VAL A 34 -0.09 -0.76 16.18
N PHE A 35 0.78 -0.30 15.29
CA PHE A 35 1.60 -1.15 14.43
C PHE A 35 2.44 -2.13 15.27
N ASN A 36 3.12 -1.62 16.29
CA ASN A 36 3.90 -2.43 17.22
C ASN A 36 3.02 -3.38 18.04
N LYS A 37 1.79 -3.02 18.37
CA LYS A 37 0.93 -3.94 19.15
C LYS A 37 0.36 -5.08 18.30
N ILE A 38 0.06 -4.82 17.03
CA ILE A 38 -0.82 -5.70 16.23
C ILE A 38 -0.12 -6.16 14.95
N CYS A 39 0.35 -5.21 14.14
CA CYS A 39 0.82 -5.46 12.78
C CYS A 39 2.21 -6.14 12.73
N GLN A 40 3.12 -5.78 13.65
CA GLN A 40 4.51 -6.28 13.66
C GLN A 40 4.63 -7.81 13.84
N THR A 41 3.57 -8.47 14.30
CA THR A 41 3.53 -9.93 14.46
C THR A 41 3.62 -10.65 13.12
N CYS A 42 3.08 -10.02 12.06
CA CYS A 42 3.03 -10.60 10.73
C CYS A 42 3.85 -9.82 9.71
N HIS A 43 3.94 -8.50 9.88
CA HIS A 43 4.51 -7.59 8.89
C HIS A 43 5.76 -6.89 9.39
N ILE A 44 6.53 -6.40 8.41
CA ILE A 44 7.67 -5.51 8.59
C ILE A 44 7.57 -4.36 7.59
N VAL A 45 8.36 -3.32 7.83
CA VAL A 45 8.68 -2.27 6.88
C VAL A 45 10.17 -2.37 6.62
N GLU A 46 10.54 -3.02 5.52
CA GLU A 46 11.92 -3.16 5.05
C GLU A 46 12.12 -2.21 3.85
N ASN A 47 13.05 -1.27 3.96
CA ASN A 47 13.28 -0.27 2.91
C ASN A 47 14.01 -0.87 1.69
N ASP A 48 14.18 -0.09 0.61
CA ASP A 48 14.86 -0.53 -0.61
C ASP A 48 16.35 -0.92 -0.40
N ALA A 49 16.96 -0.49 0.71
CA ALA A 49 18.32 -0.87 1.10
C ALA A 49 18.37 -2.20 1.90
N GLY A 50 17.23 -2.83 2.17
CA GLY A 50 17.11 -4.05 2.95
C GLY A 50 17.14 -3.84 4.46
N GLU A 51 16.99 -2.60 4.93
CA GLU A 51 16.96 -2.27 6.36
C GLU A 51 15.53 -2.32 6.88
N VAL A 52 15.30 -3.04 7.99
CA VAL A 52 14.00 -3.04 8.68
C VAL A 52 13.87 -1.76 9.50
N VAL A 53 13.05 -0.83 9.02
CA VAL A 53 12.80 0.47 9.65
C VAL A 53 11.58 0.45 10.59
N ALA A 54 10.70 -0.55 10.45
CA ALA A 54 9.65 -0.84 11.41
C ALA A 54 9.32 -2.34 11.46
N GLY A 55 8.90 -2.81 12.64
CA GLY A 55 8.63 -4.21 12.90
C GLY A 55 9.86 -5.00 13.33
N ARG A 56 9.74 -6.33 13.36
CA ARG A 56 10.82 -7.25 13.78
C ARG A 56 11.23 -8.13 12.59
N ASN A 57 11.38 -9.44 12.78
CA ASN A 57 11.73 -10.38 11.70
C ASN A 57 10.51 -11.19 11.20
N ALA A 58 9.29 -10.64 11.34
CA ALA A 58 8.08 -11.31 10.89
C ALA A 58 7.94 -11.26 9.36
N LYS A 59 7.70 -12.40 8.72
CA LYS A 59 7.50 -12.52 7.26
C LYS A 59 6.27 -13.34 6.91
N VAL A 60 5.25 -13.29 7.78
CA VAL A 60 3.96 -13.98 7.56
C VAL A 60 3.11 -13.17 6.58
N GLY A 61 3.11 -11.85 6.71
CA GLY A 61 2.50 -10.90 5.79
C GLY A 61 3.54 -10.23 4.89
N PRO A 62 3.09 -9.56 3.80
CA PRO A 62 3.96 -8.83 2.88
C PRO A 62 4.67 -7.65 3.56
N ASN A 63 5.78 -7.20 2.97
CA ASN A 63 6.44 -5.94 3.34
C ASN A 63 5.50 -4.74 3.12
N LEU A 64 5.39 -3.86 4.11
CA LEU A 64 4.50 -2.70 4.06
C LEU A 64 5.21 -1.40 3.64
N PHE A 65 6.51 -1.43 3.37
CA PHE A 65 7.23 -0.30 2.81
C PHE A 65 6.60 0.16 1.48
N LYS A 66 6.35 1.48 1.33
CA LYS A 66 5.67 2.09 0.17
C LYS A 66 4.35 1.39 -0.19
N MET A 67 3.57 0.97 0.81
CA MET A 67 2.24 0.39 0.61
C MET A 67 1.17 1.41 0.19
N PRO A 68 1.11 2.62 0.78
CA PRO A 68 0.10 3.61 0.38
C PRO A 68 0.17 3.93 -1.11
N GLY A 69 -0.96 3.81 -1.81
CA GLY A 69 -1.06 3.99 -3.26
C GLY A 69 -0.63 2.78 -4.10
N ARG A 70 -0.17 1.69 -3.48
CA ARG A 70 0.25 0.48 -4.21
C ARG A 70 -0.94 -0.41 -4.55
N HIS A 71 -0.91 -1.03 -5.72
CA HIS A 71 -1.85 -2.11 -6.07
C HIS A 71 -1.76 -3.29 -5.08
N ALA A 72 -2.90 -3.90 -4.78
CA ALA A 72 -2.95 -5.14 -4.01
C ALA A 72 -2.20 -6.27 -4.73
N ALA A 73 -1.64 -7.19 -3.94
CA ALA A 73 -0.86 -8.33 -4.43
C ALA A 73 0.38 -8.00 -5.30
N ALA A 74 0.94 -6.79 -5.21
CA ALA A 74 1.99 -6.33 -6.13
C ALA A 74 3.45 -6.70 -5.75
N ILE A 75 3.71 -7.30 -4.58
CA ILE A 75 5.10 -7.63 -4.18
C ILE A 75 5.52 -8.95 -4.81
N GLU A 76 6.53 -8.89 -5.67
CA GLU A 76 7.09 -10.07 -6.31
C GLU A 76 7.63 -11.08 -5.29
N GLY A 77 7.36 -12.38 -5.54
CA GLY A 77 7.82 -13.47 -4.68
C GLY A 77 7.03 -13.68 -3.38
N PHE A 78 6.16 -12.74 -2.98
CA PHE A 78 5.28 -12.96 -1.83
C PHE A 78 4.09 -13.88 -2.20
N LYS A 79 3.76 -14.83 -1.32
CA LYS A 79 2.67 -15.79 -1.54
C LYS A 79 1.34 -15.23 -1.06
N TYR A 80 0.61 -14.57 -1.96
CA TYR A 80 -0.75 -14.09 -1.73
C TYR A 80 -1.80 -15.19 -1.90
N SER A 81 -2.98 -15.04 -1.26
CA SER A 81 -4.15 -15.85 -1.63
C SER A 81 -4.60 -15.54 -3.06
N ASP A 82 -5.30 -16.49 -3.67
CA ASP A 82 -5.97 -16.29 -4.97
C ASP A 82 -6.92 -15.10 -4.92
N LEU A 83 -7.70 -14.98 -3.84
CA LEU A 83 -8.62 -13.87 -3.64
C LEU A 83 -7.94 -12.48 -3.59
N MET A 84 -6.75 -12.39 -2.98
CA MET A 84 -6.01 -11.12 -2.92
C MET A 84 -5.38 -10.77 -4.28
N LYS A 85 -4.91 -11.78 -5.01
CA LYS A 85 -4.41 -11.61 -6.39
C LYS A 85 -5.50 -11.09 -7.31
N GLU A 86 -6.69 -11.69 -7.25
CA GLU A 86 -7.84 -11.26 -8.03
C GLU A 86 -8.25 -9.81 -7.71
N ALA A 87 -8.24 -9.41 -6.43
CA ALA A 87 -8.50 -8.02 -6.05
C ALA A 87 -7.47 -7.06 -6.66
N GLY A 88 -6.19 -7.42 -6.68
CA GLY A 88 -5.13 -6.67 -7.37
C GLY A 88 -5.36 -6.55 -8.87
N GLU A 89 -5.71 -7.65 -9.53
CA GLU A 89 -6.05 -7.70 -10.97
C GLU A 89 -7.29 -6.85 -11.31
N LYS A 90 -8.25 -6.76 -10.38
CA LYS A 90 -9.43 -5.89 -10.46
C LYS A 90 -9.15 -4.43 -10.08
N GLY A 91 -7.91 -4.09 -9.76
CA GLY A 91 -7.49 -2.71 -9.55
C GLY A 91 -7.62 -2.21 -8.12
N LEU A 92 -7.69 -3.08 -7.11
CA LEU A 92 -7.60 -2.64 -5.72
C LEU A 92 -6.27 -1.91 -5.49
N VAL A 93 -6.35 -0.69 -4.99
CA VAL A 93 -5.23 0.16 -4.59
C VAL A 93 -5.36 0.47 -3.11
N TRP A 94 -4.25 0.38 -2.36
CA TRP A 94 -4.27 0.66 -0.93
C TRP A 94 -4.29 2.15 -0.62
N THR A 95 -5.49 2.70 -0.47
CA THR A 95 -5.73 4.02 0.11
C THR A 95 -6.01 3.91 1.61
N GLU A 96 -6.07 5.04 2.31
CA GLU A 96 -6.43 5.05 3.74
C GLU A 96 -7.81 4.44 3.97
N ASP A 97 -8.81 4.82 3.16
CA ASP A 97 -10.18 4.33 3.27
C ASP A 97 -10.30 2.84 2.94
N GLU A 98 -9.58 2.35 1.91
CA GLU A 98 -9.58 0.92 1.61
C GLU A 98 -8.94 0.11 2.76
N LEU A 99 -7.90 0.66 3.41
CA LEU A 99 -7.31 -0.01 4.56
C LEU A 99 -8.28 -0.04 5.75
N VAL A 100 -9.02 1.04 6.01
CA VAL A 100 -10.07 1.13 7.04
C VAL A 100 -11.13 0.04 6.83
N ASN A 101 -11.56 -0.20 5.59
CA ASN A 101 -12.55 -1.22 5.27
C ASN A 101 -11.97 -2.64 5.32
N TYR A 102 -10.71 -2.82 4.93
CA TYR A 102 -10.06 -4.12 4.84
C TYR A 102 -9.68 -4.72 6.20
N VAL A 103 -9.02 -3.95 7.08
CA VAL A 103 -8.38 -4.47 8.30
C VAL A 103 -9.35 -5.18 9.28
N PRO A 104 -10.59 -4.68 9.52
CA PRO A 104 -11.53 -5.34 10.42
C PRO A 104 -12.05 -6.69 9.90
N GLY A 105 -12.12 -6.86 8.58
CA GLY A 105 -12.67 -8.06 7.94
C GLY A 105 -12.05 -8.37 6.58
N PRO A 106 -10.76 -8.76 6.52
CA PRO A 106 -10.01 -8.87 5.27
C PRO A 106 -10.65 -9.77 4.21
N THR A 107 -11.19 -10.92 4.63
CA THR A 107 -11.80 -11.86 3.69
C THR A 107 -13.14 -11.35 3.18
N ASP A 108 -13.97 -10.77 4.03
CA ASP A 108 -15.30 -10.33 3.61
C ASP A 108 -15.18 -9.11 2.70
N PHE A 109 -14.31 -8.16 3.04
CA PHE A 109 -13.93 -7.05 2.15
C PHE A 109 -13.49 -7.56 0.77
N LEU A 110 -12.55 -8.51 0.72
CA LEU A 110 -12.05 -9.00 -0.56
C LEU A 110 -13.12 -9.75 -1.36
N ARG A 111 -13.99 -10.52 -0.72
CA ARG A 111 -15.10 -11.22 -1.39
C ARG A 111 -16.08 -10.22 -2.01
N GLU A 112 -16.35 -9.13 -1.31
CA GLU A 112 -17.20 -8.06 -1.82
C GLU A 112 -16.53 -7.35 -3.00
N PHE A 113 -15.28 -6.92 -2.84
CA PHE A 113 -14.51 -6.23 -3.87
C PHE A 113 -14.38 -7.06 -5.16
N THR A 114 -14.10 -8.36 -5.00
CA THR A 114 -13.94 -9.29 -6.14
C THR A 114 -15.25 -9.88 -6.64
N GLN A 115 -16.35 -9.77 -5.88
CA GLN A 115 -17.60 -10.49 -6.18
C GLN A 115 -17.44 -12.02 -6.20
N ASP A 116 -16.42 -12.57 -5.51
CA ASP A 116 -16.26 -14.01 -5.28
C ASP A 116 -16.65 -14.36 -3.83
N PRO A 117 -17.88 -14.85 -3.57
CA PRO A 117 -18.32 -15.19 -2.21
C PRO A 117 -17.61 -16.42 -1.61
N LYS A 118 -16.90 -17.22 -2.41
CA LYS A 118 -16.24 -18.46 -1.97
C LYS A 118 -14.76 -18.28 -1.67
N GLY A 119 -14.15 -17.21 -2.16
CA GLY A 119 -12.75 -16.90 -1.95
C GLY A 119 -12.36 -16.80 -0.49
N ARG A 120 -11.06 -16.91 -0.21
CA ARG A 120 -10.51 -16.83 1.14
C ARG A 120 -9.22 -16.00 1.16
N GLY A 121 -9.19 -14.96 1.99
CA GLY A 121 -7.98 -14.23 2.35
C GLY A 121 -7.15 -14.97 3.41
N LEU A 122 -5.85 -14.66 3.49
CA LEU A 122 -4.95 -15.25 4.50
C LEU A 122 -4.84 -14.42 5.78
N MET A 123 -5.07 -13.11 5.69
CA MET A 123 -5.06 -12.23 6.85
C MET A 123 -6.30 -12.48 7.73
N THR A 124 -6.09 -12.60 9.03
CA THR A 124 -7.16 -12.72 10.02
C THR A 124 -7.72 -11.35 10.38
N ASN A 125 -8.96 -11.32 10.86
CA ASN A 125 -9.61 -10.08 11.30
C ASN A 125 -8.85 -9.44 12.45
N GLN A 126 -8.58 -8.13 12.34
CA GLN A 126 -7.91 -7.38 13.39
C GLN A 126 -8.93 -6.54 14.15
N ARG A 127 -8.88 -6.59 15.48
CA ARG A 127 -9.74 -5.75 16.34
C ARG A 127 -9.07 -4.40 16.56
N VAL A 128 -9.17 -3.54 15.56
CA VAL A 128 -8.58 -2.20 15.52
C VAL A 128 -9.70 -1.21 15.19
N LYS A 129 -9.73 -0.07 15.87
CA LYS A 129 -10.71 0.99 15.57
C LYS A 129 -10.32 1.71 14.28
N GLU A 130 -11.30 2.32 13.62
CA GLU A 130 -11.06 3.09 12.40
C GLU A 130 -9.92 4.11 12.54
N GLN A 131 -9.96 4.97 13.57
CA GLN A 131 -8.90 5.96 13.77
C GLN A 131 -7.52 5.32 13.94
N GLU A 132 -7.43 4.22 14.69
CA GLU A 132 -6.17 3.49 14.87
C GLU A 132 -5.65 2.92 13.52
N ILE A 133 -6.55 2.57 12.58
CA ILE A 133 -6.15 2.12 11.24
C ILE A 133 -5.62 3.31 10.41
N ARG A 134 -6.28 4.47 10.48
CA ARG A 134 -5.80 5.71 9.84
C ARG A 134 -4.44 6.12 10.37
N ASP A 135 -4.25 6.04 11.68
CA ASP A 135 -2.97 6.31 12.34
C ASP A 135 -1.88 5.35 11.85
N VAL A 136 -2.18 4.04 11.74
CA VAL A 136 -1.25 3.05 11.15
C VAL A 136 -0.93 3.36 9.69
N PHE A 137 -1.92 3.77 8.90
CA PHE A 137 -1.70 4.19 7.51
C PHE A 137 -0.74 5.37 7.44
N ALA A 138 -0.94 6.40 8.28
CA ALA A 138 -0.04 7.55 8.40
C ALA A 138 1.38 7.14 8.84
N TYR A 139 1.50 6.22 9.79
CA TYR A 139 2.79 5.68 10.21
C TYR A 139 3.51 4.99 9.05
N ILE A 140 2.83 4.12 8.31
CA ILE A 140 3.43 3.43 7.14
C ILE A 140 3.80 4.44 6.05
N ALA A 141 2.93 5.42 5.77
CA ALA A 141 3.15 6.48 4.79
C ALA A 141 4.38 7.34 5.14
N SER A 142 4.72 7.48 6.42
CA SER A 142 5.93 8.20 6.85
C SER A 142 7.24 7.57 6.35
N PHE A 143 7.21 6.29 5.95
CA PHE A 143 8.33 5.60 5.31
C PHE A 143 8.32 5.68 3.77
N GLY A 144 7.30 6.32 3.20
CA GLY A 144 7.14 6.52 1.76
C GLY A 144 5.80 6.01 1.22
N THR A 145 5.42 6.53 0.06
CA THR A 145 4.24 6.13 -0.71
C THR A 145 4.67 5.51 -2.04
N HIS A 146 3.76 4.80 -2.69
CA HIS A 146 3.94 4.34 -4.06
C HIS A 146 3.70 5.51 -5.03
N GLU A 147 4.58 5.67 -6.01
CA GLU A 147 4.53 6.73 -7.04
C GLU A 147 4.00 6.19 -8.38
#